data_AF-A0A816HJ04-F1
#
_entry.id   AF-A0A816HJ04-F1
#
_cell.length_a   1.000
_cell.length_b   1.000
_cell.length_c   1.000
_cell.angle_alpha   90.00
_cell.angle_beta   90.00
_cell.angle_gamma   90.00
#
_symmetry.space_group_name_H-M   'P 1'
#
loop_
_entity.id
_entity.type
_entity.pdbx_description
1 polymer ?
#
loop_
_entity_poly.entity_id
_entity_poly.type
_entity_poly.pdbx_seq_one_letter_code
_entity_poly.pdbx_strand_id
1 'polypeptide(L)'
;PIRGDKWIVITTIHYPTPAIHKFLNLTTPWNLIVIADRKTPSDWLHHLTSHNSSASSSSSSRLLFLSLQQQQSLRFRILQHLPHGSYARKNLGYLIAIQCGAQIIFESDDDNLVETGDIFHLPKLLRPQQLPWLAFHRQRSLFVNIYASFGHPHIWPRGFPLEQLRNITEDGWHSLRQNQQNITRAYIQQYLADLDPDVDAIYRLAHPMTIGRVLFDRDQPPIALEPFTFSPYNTQNTVTHYEAFWGLYLPVTTTFRVCDIWRGYWVQRLLWDIGGHLIFGRSTVEQ
;
A
#
# COMPACT_ATOMS: atom_id res chain seq x y z
N PRO A 1 -3.83 -23.23 10.79
CA PRO A 1 -3.53 -21.89 10.23
C PRO A 1 -2.65 -22.03 8.98
N ILE A 2 -3.00 -21.32 7.92
CA ILE A 2 -2.17 -21.20 6.72
C ILE A 2 -0.84 -20.58 7.16
N ARG A 3 0.29 -21.23 6.86
CA ARG A 3 1.65 -20.75 7.17
C ARG A 3 2.29 -20.26 5.89
N GLY A 4 3.06 -19.17 5.98
CA GLY A 4 3.83 -18.68 4.83
C GLY A 4 4.45 -17.32 5.09
N ASP A 5 5.41 -16.98 4.25
CA ASP A 5 6.22 -15.77 4.30
C ASP A 5 5.57 -14.58 3.58
N LYS A 6 4.78 -14.82 2.53
CA LYS A 6 4.16 -13.78 1.69
C LYS A 6 2.66 -13.68 1.92
N TRP A 7 2.20 -12.50 2.33
CA TRP A 7 0.78 -12.25 2.66
C TRP A 7 0.23 -11.01 1.96
N ILE A 8 -0.98 -11.11 1.44
CA ILE A 8 -1.79 -10.01 0.93
C ILE A 8 -2.87 -9.73 1.95
N VAL A 9 -3.01 -8.49 2.41
CA VAL A 9 -3.99 -8.11 3.42
C VAL A 9 -4.98 -7.10 2.85
N ILE A 10 -6.26 -7.49 2.82
CA ILE A 10 -7.35 -6.72 2.23
C ILE A 10 -8.52 -6.63 3.22
N THR A 11 -9.21 -5.50 3.21
CA THR A 11 -10.55 -5.35 3.77
C THR A 11 -11.55 -5.20 2.64
N THR A 12 -12.78 -5.69 2.79
CA THR A 12 -13.80 -5.56 1.74
C THR A 12 -15.15 -5.20 2.33
N ILE A 13 -15.96 -4.46 1.57
CA ILE A 13 -17.40 -4.27 1.80
C ILE A 13 -18.24 -4.69 0.58
N HIS A 14 -17.61 -5.33 -0.41
CA HIS A 14 -18.19 -5.69 -1.69
C HIS A 14 -18.16 -7.21 -1.88
N TYR A 15 -18.83 -7.71 -2.92
CA TYR A 15 -18.59 -9.07 -3.43
C TYR A 15 -17.16 -9.19 -3.94
N PRO A 16 -16.62 -10.43 -4.09
CA PRO A 16 -15.30 -10.62 -4.68
C PRO A 16 -15.18 -9.91 -6.02
N THR A 17 -14.20 -9.03 -6.12
CA THR A 17 -13.89 -8.24 -7.32
C THR A 17 -12.90 -8.97 -8.23
N PRO A 18 -12.70 -8.48 -9.47
CA PRO A 18 -11.62 -8.98 -10.33
C PRO A 18 -10.24 -8.99 -9.65
N ALA A 19 -9.94 -8.00 -8.80
CA ALA A 19 -8.69 -7.96 -8.05
C ALA A 19 -8.53 -9.16 -7.10
N ILE A 20 -9.58 -9.55 -6.37
CA ILE A 20 -9.56 -10.74 -5.49
C ILE A 20 -9.26 -12.00 -6.32
N HIS A 21 -9.91 -12.16 -7.47
CA HIS A 21 -9.64 -13.29 -8.36
C HIS A 21 -8.20 -13.27 -8.90
N LYS A 22 -7.67 -12.08 -9.23
CA LYS A 22 -6.29 -11.90 -9.68
C LYS A 22 -5.29 -12.30 -8.58
N PHE A 23 -5.49 -11.87 -7.34
CA PHE A 23 -4.62 -12.20 -6.21
C PHE A 23 -4.53 -13.71 -5.94
N LEU A 24 -5.63 -14.45 -6.13
CA LEU A 24 -5.63 -15.90 -5.96
C LEU A 24 -4.89 -16.66 -7.07
N ASN A 25 -4.68 -16.01 -8.22
CA ASN A 25 -4.10 -16.57 -9.44
C ASN A 25 -2.73 -15.97 -9.79
N LEU A 26 -2.06 -15.29 -8.85
CA LEU A 26 -0.69 -14.81 -9.05
C LEU A 26 0.28 -15.97 -9.31
N THR A 27 1.35 -15.70 -10.07
CA THR A 27 2.39 -16.69 -10.35
C THR A 27 3.12 -17.13 -9.08
N THR A 28 3.40 -16.20 -8.16
CA THR A 28 3.91 -16.51 -6.82
C THR A 28 2.75 -16.86 -5.89
N PRO A 29 2.84 -17.93 -5.08
CA PRO A 29 1.79 -18.30 -4.15
C PRO A 29 1.76 -17.39 -2.92
N TRP A 30 1.14 -16.21 -3.05
CA TRP A 30 0.83 -15.37 -1.90
C TRP A 30 -0.36 -15.94 -1.13
N ASN A 31 -0.30 -15.87 0.20
CA ASN A 31 -1.46 -16.10 1.06
C ASN A 31 -2.32 -14.83 1.05
N LEU A 32 -3.63 -14.98 0.88
CA LEU A 32 -4.56 -13.85 0.86
C LEU A 32 -5.42 -13.90 2.13
N ILE A 33 -5.42 -12.81 2.90
CA ILE A 33 -6.36 -12.62 4.00
C ILE A 33 -7.32 -11.48 3.69
N VAL A 34 -8.62 -11.78 3.77
CA VAL A 34 -9.70 -10.84 3.52
C VAL A 34 -10.49 -10.65 4.81
N ILE A 35 -10.46 -9.43 5.33
CA ILE A 35 -11.17 -9.02 6.54
C ILE A 35 -12.49 -8.36 6.14
N ALA A 36 -13.61 -9.03 6.41
CA ALA A 36 -14.94 -8.49 6.16
C ALA A 36 -15.27 -7.33 7.12
N ASP A 37 -16.20 -6.49 6.71
CA ASP A 37 -16.82 -5.46 7.54
C ASP A 37 -18.36 -5.52 7.40
N ARG A 38 -19.07 -4.58 8.04
CA ARG A 38 -20.54 -4.55 8.18
C ARG A 38 -21.30 -4.73 6.86
N LYS A 39 -20.75 -4.22 5.76
CA LYS A 39 -21.39 -4.22 4.44
C LYS A 39 -20.98 -5.40 3.56
N THR A 40 -20.00 -6.22 3.98
CA THR A 40 -19.59 -7.40 3.21
C THR A 40 -20.76 -8.39 3.11
N PRO A 41 -21.08 -8.90 1.91
CA PRO A 41 -22.11 -9.93 1.74
C PRO A 41 -21.84 -11.18 2.59
N SER A 42 -22.88 -11.75 3.20
CA SER A 42 -22.74 -12.94 4.05
C SER A 42 -22.36 -14.20 3.26
N ASP A 43 -22.72 -14.24 1.98
CA ASP A 43 -22.43 -15.31 1.03
C ASP A 43 -21.17 -15.05 0.19
N TRP A 44 -20.31 -14.10 0.60
CA TRP A 44 -19.09 -13.70 -0.13
C TRP A 44 -18.22 -14.89 -0.55
N LEU A 45 -17.99 -15.84 0.35
CA LEU A 45 -17.17 -17.02 0.06
C LEU A 45 -17.85 -17.98 -0.93
N HIS A 46 -19.17 -18.14 -0.81
CA HIS A 46 -19.95 -18.94 -1.75
C HIS A 46 -19.90 -18.32 -3.15
N HIS A 47 -20.09 -17.00 -3.26
CA HIS A 47 -19.99 -16.25 -4.51
C HIS A 47 -18.60 -16.40 -5.15
N LEU A 48 -17.53 -16.33 -4.35
CA LEU A 48 -16.16 -16.55 -4.84
C LEU A 48 -16.01 -17.96 -5.43
N THR A 49 -16.52 -18.99 -4.75
CA THR A 49 -16.37 -20.38 -5.22
C THR A 49 -17.24 -20.72 -6.43
N SER A 50 -18.46 -20.17 -6.52
CA SER A 50 -19.39 -20.49 -7.61
C SER A 50 -18.97 -19.90 -8.96
N HIS A 51 -18.28 -18.76 -8.95
CA HIS A 51 -17.82 -18.07 -10.17
C HIS A 51 -16.37 -18.42 -10.56
N ASN A 52 -15.70 -19.28 -9.78
CA ASN A 52 -14.30 -19.61 -9.99
C ASN A 52 -14.16 -21.08 -10.40
N SER A 53 -14.69 -21.40 -11.60
CA SER A 53 -14.62 -22.73 -12.22
C SER A 53 -13.19 -23.22 -12.48
N SER A 54 -12.20 -22.33 -12.36
CA SER A 54 -10.76 -22.58 -12.49
C SER A 54 -10.01 -22.55 -11.15
N ALA A 55 -10.69 -22.34 -10.01
CA ALA A 55 -10.08 -22.45 -8.70
C ALA A 55 -9.70 -23.91 -8.44
N SER A 56 -8.45 -24.25 -8.72
CA SER A 56 -7.86 -25.49 -8.24
C SER A 56 -8.02 -25.59 -6.71
N SER A 57 -8.04 -26.80 -6.15
CA SER A 57 -8.03 -27.00 -4.69
C SER A 57 -6.90 -26.26 -3.97
N SER A 58 -5.84 -25.89 -4.69
CA SER A 58 -4.70 -25.07 -4.23
C SER A 58 -5.02 -23.58 -4.06
N SER A 59 -6.05 -23.04 -4.69
CA SER A 59 -6.46 -21.63 -4.51
C SER A 59 -7.24 -21.44 -3.19
N SER A 60 -8.03 -22.44 -2.79
CA SER A 60 -8.75 -22.41 -1.51
C SER A 60 -7.84 -22.62 -0.29
N SER A 61 -6.66 -23.23 -0.46
CA SER A 61 -5.72 -23.47 0.64
C SER A 61 -4.92 -22.22 1.05
N ARG A 62 -4.93 -21.16 0.24
CA ARG A 62 -4.17 -19.91 0.44
C ARG A 62 -5.04 -18.72 0.85
N LEU A 63 -6.37 -18.88 0.85
CA LEU A 63 -7.32 -17.84 1.23
C LEU A 63 -7.76 -17.99 2.69
N LEU A 64 -7.67 -16.91 3.45
CA LEU A 64 -8.32 -16.76 4.75
C LEU A 64 -9.34 -15.62 4.68
N PHE A 65 -10.62 -15.97 4.55
CA PHE A 65 -11.71 -15.02 4.71
C PHE A 65 -12.19 -15.00 6.16
N LEU A 66 -12.32 -13.82 6.76
CA LEU A 66 -12.85 -13.64 8.11
C LEU A 66 -14.08 -12.76 8.09
N SER A 67 -15.24 -13.38 8.26
CA SER A 67 -16.50 -12.67 8.46
C SER A 67 -16.47 -11.84 9.74
N LEU A 68 -17.29 -10.80 9.81
CA LEU A 68 -17.35 -9.93 11.00
C LEU A 68 -17.64 -10.72 12.29
N GLN A 69 -18.45 -11.78 12.20
CA GLN A 69 -18.75 -12.68 13.31
C GLN A 69 -17.54 -13.55 13.70
N GLN A 70 -16.83 -14.12 12.72
CA GLN A 70 -15.63 -14.92 12.98
C GLN A 70 -14.52 -14.10 13.64
N GLN A 71 -14.41 -12.80 13.32
CA GLN A 71 -13.43 -11.92 13.94
C GLN A 71 -13.63 -11.81 15.46
N GLN A 72 -14.86 -11.92 15.97
CA GLN A 72 -15.18 -11.79 17.40
C GLN A 72 -14.68 -12.97 18.25
N SER A 73 -14.45 -14.14 17.64
CA SER A 73 -13.95 -15.32 18.36
C SER A 73 -12.42 -15.34 18.50
N LEU A 74 -11.73 -14.40 17.83
CA LEU A 74 -10.27 -14.30 17.87
C LEU A 74 -9.81 -13.64 19.19
N ARG A 75 -8.61 -14.01 19.63
CA ARG A 75 -8.06 -13.60 20.94
C ARG A 75 -7.18 -12.33 20.87
N PHE A 76 -7.32 -11.51 19.83
CA PHE A 76 -6.53 -10.29 19.70
C PHE A 76 -7.12 -9.16 20.53
N ARG A 77 -6.31 -8.57 21.43
CA ARG A 77 -6.74 -7.46 22.30
C ARG A 77 -7.26 -6.24 21.53
N ILE A 78 -6.71 -5.97 20.34
CA ILE A 78 -7.11 -4.84 19.49
C ILE A 78 -8.60 -4.88 19.11
N LEU A 79 -9.23 -6.05 19.10
CA LEU A 79 -10.66 -6.20 18.75
C LEU A 79 -11.58 -5.39 19.66
N GLN A 80 -11.18 -5.18 20.92
CA GLN A 80 -11.92 -4.34 21.87
C GLN A 80 -11.96 -2.86 21.45
N HIS A 81 -11.05 -2.45 20.57
CA HIS A 81 -10.89 -1.08 20.11
C HIS A 81 -11.21 -0.89 18.62
N LEU A 82 -11.48 -1.96 17.86
CA LEU A 82 -11.72 -1.89 16.42
C LEU A 82 -13.19 -1.57 16.11
N PRO A 83 -13.51 -0.34 15.65
CA PRO A 83 -14.88 -0.01 15.28
C PRO A 83 -15.35 -0.82 14.06
N HIS A 84 -16.66 -0.99 13.94
CA HIS A 84 -17.30 -1.52 12.72
C HIS A 84 -17.37 -0.41 11.67
N GLY A 85 -17.32 -0.76 10.39
CA GLY A 85 -17.35 0.20 9.28
C GLY A 85 -16.07 1.03 9.20
N SER A 86 -14.92 0.43 9.49
CA SER A 86 -13.64 1.13 9.59
C SER A 86 -12.52 0.37 8.89
N TYR A 87 -11.75 1.11 8.09
CA TYR A 87 -10.55 0.61 7.45
C TYR A 87 -9.57 -0.03 8.41
N ALA A 88 -9.50 0.50 9.64
CA ALA A 88 -8.53 0.08 10.63
C ALA A 88 -8.74 -1.40 11.03
N ARG A 89 -9.84 -2.05 10.64
CA ARG A 89 -10.00 -3.51 10.73
C ARG A 89 -8.93 -4.28 9.96
N LYS A 90 -8.28 -3.67 8.96
CA LYS A 90 -7.11 -4.23 8.28
C LYS A 90 -5.98 -4.59 9.25
N ASN A 91 -5.89 -3.92 10.41
CA ASN A 91 -4.97 -4.29 11.51
C ASN A 91 -5.09 -5.75 11.95
N LEU A 92 -6.31 -6.29 11.99
CA LEU A 92 -6.53 -7.69 12.34
C LEU A 92 -5.86 -8.62 11.34
N GLY A 93 -5.94 -8.26 10.05
CA GLY A 93 -5.29 -8.98 8.97
C GLY A 93 -3.77 -9.00 9.12
N TYR A 94 -3.16 -7.86 9.49
CA TYR A 94 -1.72 -7.79 9.76
C TYR A 94 -1.31 -8.71 10.91
N LEU A 95 -2.01 -8.65 12.04
CA LEU A 95 -1.68 -9.46 13.21
C LEU A 95 -1.78 -10.96 12.92
N ILE A 96 -2.77 -11.37 12.12
CA ILE A 96 -2.91 -12.77 11.72
C ILE A 96 -1.80 -13.18 10.76
N ALA A 97 -1.50 -12.36 9.74
CA ALA A 97 -0.41 -12.63 8.80
C ALA A 97 0.94 -12.80 9.56
N ILE A 98 1.22 -11.89 10.50
CA ILE A 98 2.41 -11.96 11.38
C ILE A 98 2.39 -13.24 12.21
N GLN A 99 1.28 -13.56 12.88
CA GLN A 99 1.15 -14.80 13.66
C GLN A 99 1.37 -16.06 12.80
N CYS A 100 1.00 -15.99 11.52
CA CYS A 100 1.15 -17.06 10.55
C CYS A 100 2.53 -17.14 9.87
N GLY A 101 3.46 -16.24 10.21
CA GLY A 101 4.86 -16.30 9.79
C GLY A 101 5.24 -15.34 8.65
N ALA A 102 4.42 -14.34 8.36
CA ALA A 102 4.72 -13.35 7.33
C ALA A 102 6.13 -12.75 7.50
N GLN A 103 6.82 -12.62 6.38
CA GLN A 103 8.08 -11.88 6.22
C GLN A 103 7.88 -10.67 5.30
N ILE A 104 6.87 -10.73 4.43
CA ILE A 104 6.46 -9.65 3.54
C ILE A 104 4.94 -9.56 3.55
N ILE A 105 4.42 -8.34 3.73
CA ILE A 105 3.00 -8.03 3.62
C ILE A 105 2.78 -7.06 2.46
N PHE A 106 1.91 -7.43 1.54
CA PHE A 106 1.34 -6.55 0.52
C PHE A 106 -0.02 -6.05 0.99
N GLU A 107 -0.15 -4.74 1.16
CA GLU A 107 -1.37 -4.04 1.52
C GLU A 107 -2.05 -3.58 0.24
N SER A 108 -3.29 -4.03 0.04
CA SER A 108 -4.11 -3.64 -1.12
C SER A 108 -5.55 -3.37 -0.70
N ASP A 109 -6.26 -2.64 -1.55
CA ASP A 109 -7.73 -2.60 -1.54
C ASP A 109 -8.29 -3.69 -2.46
N ASP A 110 -9.60 -3.93 -2.37
CA ASP A 110 -10.28 -4.94 -3.15
C ASP A 110 -10.64 -4.46 -4.57
N ASP A 111 -10.42 -3.20 -4.93
CA ASP A 111 -10.62 -2.67 -6.29
C ASP A 111 -9.31 -2.53 -7.09
N ASN A 112 -8.14 -2.63 -6.45
CA ASN A 112 -6.85 -2.48 -7.12
C ASN A 112 -6.44 -3.72 -7.92
N LEU A 113 -6.57 -3.63 -9.25
CA LEU A 113 -6.22 -4.70 -10.16
C LEU A 113 -4.72 -4.68 -10.50
N VAL A 114 -3.98 -5.70 -10.09
CA VAL A 114 -2.57 -5.88 -10.49
C VAL A 114 -2.47 -6.08 -12.00
N GLU A 115 -1.68 -5.24 -12.65
CA GLU A 115 -1.51 -5.23 -14.12
C GLU A 115 -0.79 -6.48 -14.62
N THR A 116 0.25 -6.92 -13.89
CA THR A 116 1.09 -8.06 -14.25
C THR A 116 0.53 -9.40 -13.74
N GLY A 117 1.22 -10.50 -14.05
CA GLY A 117 0.89 -11.83 -13.51
C GLY A 117 1.26 -12.03 -12.03
N ASP A 118 2.00 -11.09 -11.44
CA ASP A 118 2.47 -11.14 -10.05
C ASP A 118 2.56 -9.76 -9.41
N ILE A 119 2.71 -9.73 -8.09
CA ILE A 119 3.04 -8.52 -7.33
C ILE A 119 4.52 -8.19 -7.54
N PHE A 120 4.80 -7.03 -8.12
CA PHE A 120 6.15 -6.51 -8.22
C PHE A 120 6.59 -5.96 -6.85
N HIS A 121 7.77 -6.37 -6.39
CA HIS A 121 8.41 -5.76 -5.23
C HIS A 121 9.93 -5.83 -5.36
N LEU A 122 10.61 -4.85 -4.78
CA LEU A 122 12.06 -4.81 -4.70
C LEU A 122 12.58 -5.69 -3.54
N PRO A 123 13.82 -6.19 -3.62
CA PRO A 123 14.50 -6.79 -2.46
C PRO A 123 14.62 -5.80 -1.30
N LYS A 124 14.59 -6.30 -0.06
CA LYS A 124 14.74 -5.45 1.13
C LYS A 124 16.08 -4.71 1.21
N LEU A 125 17.12 -5.22 0.56
CA LEU A 125 18.44 -4.58 0.42
C LEU A 125 18.70 -4.30 -1.06
N LEU A 126 18.67 -3.03 -1.43
CA LEU A 126 18.95 -2.54 -2.78
C LEU A 126 20.42 -2.13 -2.89
N ARG A 127 21.06 -2.48 -4.01
CA ARG A 127 22.44 -2.08 -4.34
C ARG A 127 22.45 -1.30 -5.66
N PRO A 128 23.32 -0.29 -5.85
CA PRO A 128 23.29 0.60 -7.02
C PRO A 128 23.37 -0.13 -8.37
N GLN A 129 23.99 -1.31 -8.40
CA GLN A 129 24.13 -2.13 -9.60
C GLN A 129 22.81 -2.82 -10.01
N GLN A 130 21.83 -2.92 -9.11
CA GLN A 130 20.56 -3.62 -9.36
C GLN A 130 19.50 -2.69 -9.95
N LEU A 131 19.51 -1.42 -9.55
CA LEU A 131 18.55 -0.43 -10.02
C LEU A 131 19.08 0.98 -9.72
N PRO A 132 19.11 1.91 -10.69
CA PRO A 132 19.36 3.31 -10.39
C PRO A 132 18.16 3.83 -9.60
N TRP A 133 18.34 4.15 -8.32
CA TRP A 133 17.34 4.90 -7.59
C TRP A 133 17.76 6.34 -7.39
N LEU A 134 16.76 7.21 -7.44
CA LEU A 134 16.96 8.63 -7.29
C LEU A 134 16.67 9.04 -5.84
N ALA A 135 17.45 9.99 -5.35
CA ALA A 135 17.27 10.65 -4.06
C ALA A 135 17.18 12.16 -4.31
N PHE A 136 16.37 12.85 -3.51
CA PHE A 136 16.30 14.31 -3.54
C PHE A 136 17.46 14.90 -2.75
N HIS A 137 18.43 15.53 -3.41
CA HIS A 137 19.57 16.15 -2.74
C HIS A 137 19.31 17.65 -2.49
N ARG A 138 19.39 18.07 -1.21
CA ARG A 138 19.11 19.44 -0.70
C ARG A 138 17.68 19.92 -0.94
N GLN A 139 16.77 19.53 -0.07
CA GLN A 139 15.44 20.13 -0.05
C GLN A 139 15.43 21.45 0.71
N ARG A 140 14.72 22.45 0.18
CA ARG A 140 14.27 23.61 0.97
C ARG A 140 13.02 23.25 1.78
N SER A 141 12.21 22.31 1.28
CA SER A 141 10.97 21.83 1.90
C SER A 141 11.13 20.43 2.48
N LEU A 142 10.70 20.20 3.73
CA LEU A 142 10.64 18.86 4.34
C LEU A 142 9.68 17.90 3.63
N PHE A 143 8.87 18.40 2.69
CA PHE A 143 7.85 17.65 1.98
C PHE A 143 8.10 17.64 0.48
N VAL A 144 7.95 16.47 -0.13
CA VAL A 144 8.06 16.25 -1.57
C VAL A 144 6.75 15.71 -2.13
N ASN A 145 6.26 16.33 -3.19
CA ASN A 145 5.19 15.75 -3.99
C ASN A 145 5.77 14.68 -4.91
N ILE A 146 5.70 13.42 -4.48
CA ILE A 146 6.29 12.32 -5.22
C ILE A 146 5.66 12.10 -6.60
N TYR A 147 4.38 12.43 -6.79
CA TYR A 147 3.69 12.26 -8.07
C TYR A 147 4.30 13.12 -9.19
N ALA A 148 4.95 14.25 -8.84
CA ALA A 148 5.69 15.08 -9.80
C ALA A 148 6.83 14.31 -10.48
N SER A 149 7.49 13.41 -9.74
CA SER A 149 8.56 12.58 -10.29
C SER A 149 8.06 11.47 -11.21
N PHE A 150 6.77 11.17 -11.18
CA PHE A 150 6.12 10.18 -12.04
C PHE A 150 5.22 10.83 -13.11
N GLY A 151 5.56 12.07 -13.52
CA GLY A 151 4.93 12.76 -14.64
C GLY A 151 3.73 13.65 -14.28
N HIS A 152 3.33 13.74 -13.01
CA HIS A 152 2.16 14.53 -12.60
C HIS A 152 2.49 15.58 -11.53
N PRO A 153 3.11 16.72 -11.88
CA PRO A 153 3.44 17.78 -10.92
C PRO A 153 2.22 18.52 -10.36
N HIS A 154 1.07 18.42 -11.03
CA HIS A 154 -0.17 19.14 -10.67
C HIS A 154 -1.10 18.37 -9.73
N ILE A 155 -0.79 17.11 -9.47
CA ILE A 155 -1.57 16.25 -8.57
C ILE A 155 -0.65 15.86 -7.41
N TRP A 156 -1.19 15.68 -6.21
CA TRP A 156 -0.41 15.34 -5.02
C TRP A 156 -1.08 14.22 -4.22
N PRO A 157 -0.29 13.40 -3.51
CA PRO A 157 -0.84 12.32 -2.71
C PRO A 157 -1.73 12.87 -1.60
N ARG A 158 -2.79 12.12 -1.26
CA ARG A 158 -3.66 12.47 -0.14
C ARG A 158 -2.85 12.66 1.14
N GLY A 159 -3.15 13.72 1.88
CA GLY A 159 -2.46 14.06 3.12
C GLY A 159 -1.24 14.96 2.93
N PHE A 160 -0.86 15.30 1.69
CA PHE A 160 0.21 16.25 1.45
C PHE A 160 -0.16 17.64 2.02
N PRO A 161 0.72 18.32 2.77
CA PRO A 161 0.34 19.59 3.39
C PRO A 161 0.15 20.68 2.34
N LEU A 162 -1.05 21.27 2.27
CA LEU A 162 -1.43 22.22 1.23
C LEU A 162 -0.54 23.48 1.21
N GLU A 163 -0.06 23.91 2.37
CA GLU A 163 0.86 25.04 2.50
C GLU A 163 2.20 24.80 1.80
N GLN A 164 2.59 23.53 1.65
CA GLN A 164 3.82 23.11 0.99
C GLN A 164 3.67 23.02 -0.53
N LEU A 165 2.44 23.11 -1.08
CA LEU A 165 2.22 23.07 -2.53
C LEU A 165 2.95 24.20 -3.27
N ARG A 166 3.10 25.36 -2.61
CA ARG A 166 3.83 26.50 -3.16
C ARG A 166 5.33 26.25 -3.30
N ASN A 167 5.87 25.30 -2.53
CA ASN A 167 7.29 24.95 -2.54
C ASN A 167 7.60 23.88 -3.62
N ILE A 168 6.58 23.17 -4.13
CA ILE A 168 6.73 22.13 -5.16
C ILE A 168 7.33 22.70 -6.46
N THR A 169 6.97 23.94 -6.80
CA THR A 169 7.35 24.58 -8.07
C THR A 169 8.83 24.95 -8.17
N GLU A 170 9.56 24.97 -7.05
CA GLU A 170 10.99 25.33 -7.05
C GLU A 170 11.93 24.11 -7.09
N ASP A 171 11.51 22.95 -6.57
CA ASP A 171 12.42 21.85 -6.21
C ASP A 171 12.19 20.51 -6.97
N GLY A 172 11.11 20.38 -7.75
CA GLY A 172 10.47 19.08 -8.04
C GLY A 172 11.19 18.07 -8.95
N TRP A 173 12.05 18.52 -9.89
CA TRP A 173 12.70 17.61 -10.86
C TRP A 173 14.23 17.75 -10.87
N HIS A 174 14.74 18.98 -10.71
CA HIS A 174 16.17 19.27 -10.78
C HIS A 174 16.98 18.73 -9.59
N SER A 175 16.34 18.15 -8.58
CA SER A 175 16.96 17.70 -7.33
C SER A 175 17.14 16.18 -7.24
N LEU A 176 16.58 15.41 -8.18
CA LEU A 176 16.79 13.95 -8.25
C LEU A 176 18.23 13.66 -8.68
N ARG A 177 18.96 12.92 -7.86
CA ARG A 177 20.32 12.44 -8.16
C ARG A 177 20.40 10.96 -7.89
N GLN A 178 21.29 10.27 -8.61
CA GLN A 178 21.64 8.89 -8.27
C GLN A 178 22.13 8.85 -6.83
N ASN A 179 21.56 7.95 -6.04
CA ASN A 179 21.98 7.78 -4.66
C ASN A 179 23.42 7.22 -4.61
N GLN A 180 24.22 7.76 -3.70
CA GLN A 180 25.63 7.39 -3.52
C GLN A 180 25.83 6.29 -2.47
N GLN A 181 24.76 5.84 -1.80
CA GLN A 181 24.83 4.76 -0.82
C GLN A 181 25.09 3.41 -1.48
N ASN A 182 25.96 2.61 -0.88
CA ASN A 182 26.27 1.26 -1.34
C ASN A 182 25.11 0.27 -1.14
N ILE A 183 24.27 0.49 -0.13
CA ILE A 183 23.12 -0.35 0.21
C ILE A 183 21.99 0.53 0.73
N THR A 184 20.79 0.39 0.16
CA THR A 184 19.56 1.01 0.64
C THR A 184 18.63 -0.05 1.23
N ARG A 185 18.12 0.20 2.44
CA ARG A 185 17.16 -0.67 3.13
C ARG A 185 15.73 -0.30 2.73
N ALA A 186 15.21 -0.94 1.68
CA ALA A 186 13.88 -0.70 1.11
C ALA A 186 12.78 -1.44 1.88
N TYR A 187 12.62 -1.11 3.16
CA TYR A 187 11.71 -1.83 4.06
C TYR A 187 10.23 -1.53 3.81
N ILE A 188 9.91 -0.34 3.29
CA ILE A 188 8.55 0.03 2.86
C ILE A 188 8.62 0.50 1.42
N GLN A 189 7.75 -0.03 0.57
CA GLN A 189 7.72 0.23 -0.86
C GLN A 189 6.27 0.53 -1.26
N GLN A 190 6.00 1.77 -1.63
CA GLN A 190 4.73 2.18 -2.19
C GLN A 190 4.84 2.18 -3.71
N TYR A 191 3.92 1.51 -4.39
CA TYR A 191 3.77 1.61 -5.83
C TYR A 191 2.55 2.48 -6.14
N LEU A 192 2.55 3.12 -7.31
CA LEU A 192 1.46 4.00 -7.72
C LEU A 192 0.27 3.20 -8.25
N ALA A 193 -0.87 3.86 -8.39
CA ALA A 193 -2.08 3.31 -8.97
C ALA A 193 -2.51 4.20 -10.14
N ASP A 194 -2.67 3.61 -11.32
CA ASP A 194 -3.18 4.32 -12.49
C ASP A 194 -4.71 4.44 -12.40
N LEU A 195 -5.26 5.29 -13.27
CA LEU A 195 -6.66 5.67 -13.42
C LEU A 195 -7.19 6.54 -12.27
N ASP A 196 -7.45 5.99 -11.09
CA ASP A 196 -7.99 6.73 -9.94
C ASP A 196 -7.09 6.73 -8.68
N PRO A 197 -5.87 7.31 -8.74
CA PRO A 197 -4.95 7.30 -7.61
C PRO A 197 -5.47 8.02 -6.36
N ASP A 198 -4.83 7.74 -5.24
CA ASP A 198 -5.12 8.41 -3.99
C ASP A 198 -4.60 9.85 -3.96
N VAL A 199 -5.49 10.77 -4.32
CA VAL A 199 -5.25 12.20 -4.37
C VAL A 199 -6.17 12.94 -3.40
N ASP A 200 -5.76 14.15 -3.04
CA ASP A 200 -6.49 15.02 -2.13
C ASP A 200 -7.92 15.36 -2.62
N ALA A 201 -8.84 15.54 -1.67
CA ALA A 201 -10.24 15.85 -1.98
C ALA A 201 -10.42 17.19 -2.70
N ILE A 202 -9.58 18.19 -2.40
CA ILE A 202 -9.59 19.50 -3.09
C ILE A 202 -9.23 19.31 -4.56
N TYR A 203 -8.23 18.48 -4.86
CA TYR A 203 -7.86 18.17 -6.23
C TYR A 203 -9.02 17.50 -6.97
N ARG A 204 -9.66 16.48 -6.36
CA ARG A 204 -10.82 15.78 -6.96
C ARG A 204 -11.99 16.73 -7.24
N LEU A 205 -12.27 17.65 -6.31
CA LEU A 205 -13.33 18.64 -6.45
C LEU A 205 -13.05 19.64 -7.57
N ALA A 206 -11.79 20.08 -7.68
CA ALA A 206 -11.37 21.06 -8.67
C ALA A 206 -11.21 20.47 -10.09
N HIS A 207 -10.88 19.18 -10.20
CA HIS A 207 -10.58 18.51 -11.47
C HIS A 207 -11.40 17.23 -11.71
N PRO A 208 -12.74 17.29 -11.66
CA PRO A 208 -13.59 16.10 -11.76
C PRO A 208 -13.39 15.32 -13.07
N MET A 209 -13.00 16.01 -14.15
CA MET A 209 -12.74 15.40 -15.47
C MET A 209 -11.49 14.51 -15.51
N THR A 210 -10.60 14.61 -14.51
CA THR A 210 -9.36 13.83 -14.44
C THR A 210 -9.49 12.52 -13.67
N ILE A 211 -10.60 12.33 -12.94
CA ILE A 211 -10.89 11.12 -12.18
C ILE A 211 -10.95 9.93 -13.15
N GLY A 212 -10.24 8.85 -12.83
CA GLY A 212 -10.19 7.63 -13.66
C GLY A 212 -9.35 7.75 -14.93
N ARG A 213 -8.48 8.77 -15.05
CA ARG A 213 -7.70 9.06 -16.27
C ARG A 213 -6.22 9.34 -16.01
N VAL A 214 -5.75 9.24 -14.78
CA VAL A 214 -4.34 9.52 -14.45
C VAL A 214 -3.48 8.33 -14.87
N LEU A 215 -2.43 8.56 -15.66
CA LEU A 215 -1.46 7.53 -16.04
C LEU A 215 -0.06 8.00 -15.68
N PHE A 216 0.58 7.34 -14.73
CA PHE A 216 1.93 7.69 -14.29
C PHE A 216 3.00 7.25 -15.30
N ASP A 217 4.14 7.94 -15.30
CA ASP A 217 5.30 7.56 -16.10
C ASP A 217 5.79 6.16 -15.69
N ARG A 218 5.76 5.22 -16.65
CA ARG A 218 6.12 3.82 -16.46
C ARG A 218 7.62 3.57 -16.56
N ASP A 219 8.36 4.49 -17.18
CA ASP A 219 9.80 4.40 -17.38
C ASP A 219 10.58 5.01 -16.21
N GLN A 220 9.90 5.73 -15.32
CA GLN A 220 10.49 6.33 -14.13
C GLN A 220 11.04 5.25 -13.17
N PRO A 221 12.36 5.26 -12.88
CA PRO A 221 12.94 4.34 -11.91
C PRO A 221 12.42 4.60 -10.48
N PRO A 222 12.36 3.56 -9.62
CA PRO A 222 12.07 3.71 -8.20
C PRO A 222 12.88 4.81 -7.51
N ILE A 223 12.23 5.54 -6.60
CA ILE A 223 12.78 6.70 -5.89
C ILE A 223 12.83 6.37 -4.40
N ALA A 224 14.01 6.47 -3.80
CA ALA A 224 14.17 6.32 -2.35
C ALA A 224 14.07 7.69 -1.68
N LEU A 225 13.20 7.82 -0.68
CA LEU A 225 13.18 9.03 0.14
C LEU A 225 14.30 8.99 1.16
N GLU A 226 15.18 10.00 1.11
CA GLU A 226 16.24 10.20 2.09
C GLU A 226 15.66 10.57 3.46
N PRO A 227 16.39 10.31 4.56
CA PRO A 227 16.03 10.82 5.87
C PRO A 227 15.74 12.33 5.85
N PHE A 228 14.79 12.75 6.69
CA PHE A 228 14.30 14.14 6.76
C PHE A 228 13.45 14.60 5.57
N THR A 229 13.07 13.69 4.65
CA THR A 229 12.10 13.93 3.58
C THR A 229 10.79 13.21 3.87
N PHE A 230 9.66 13.92 3.80
CA PHE A 230 8.33 13.32 3.86
C PHE A 230 7.62 13.33 2.50
N SER A 231 6.98 12.21 2.17
CA SER A 231 5.86 12.18 1.22
C SER A 231 4.77 11.28 1.78
N PRO A 232 3.49 11.68 1.75
CA PRO A 232 2.41 10.77 2.13
C PRO A 232 2.48 9.46 1.32
N TYR A 233 2.20 8.35 1.99
CA TYR A 233 2.00 7.04 1.39
C TYR A 233 0.82 6.35 2.07
N ASN A 234 0.17 5.42 1.38
CA ASN A 234 -1.07 4.80 1.83
C ASN A 234 -0.92 3.27 1.96
N THR A 235 -2.02 2.55 1.93
CA THR A 235 -2.11 1.08 2.12
C THR A 235 -2.80 0.39 0.95
N GLN A 236 -2.81 1.04 -0.21
CA GLN A 236 -3.52 0.56 -1.39
C GLN A 236 -2.63 -0.25 -2.32
N ASN A 237 -1.32 0.00 -2.33
CA ASN A 237 -0.37 -0.68 -3.18
C ASN A 237 1.01 -0.65 -2.53
N THR A 238 1.11 -1.25 -1.34
CA THR A 238 2.23 -1.03 -0.42
C THR A 238 2.80 -2.36 0.04
N VAL A 239 4.09 -2.56 -0.17
CA VAL A 239 4.83 -3.72 0.32
C VAL A 239 5.64 -3.31 1.54
N THR A 240 5.45 -4.03 2.63
CA THR A 240 6.22 -3.86 3.87
C THR A 240 6.98 -5.15 4.16
N HIS A 241 8.28 -5.03 4.41
CA HIS A 241 9.15 -6.14 4.88
C HIS A 241 9.12 -6.24 6.40
N TYR A 242 9.44 -7.43 6.93
CA TYR A 242 9.41 -7.77 8.35
C TYR A 242 10.03 -6.71 9.26
N GLU A 243 11.17 -6.13 8.88
CA GLU A 243 11.88 -5.11 9.64
C GLU A 243 11.06 -3.84 9.92
N ALA A 244 10.00 -3.59 9.14
CA ALA A 244 9.11 -2.44 9.26
C ALA A 244 7.67 -2.81 9.67
N PHE A 245 7.40 -4.06 10.10
CA PHE A 245 6.04 -4.47 10.50
C PHE A 245 5.45 -3.68 11.67
N TRP A 246 6.28 -3.09 12.52
CA TRP A 246 5.83 -2.16 13.56
C TRP A 246 5.07 -0.95 12.96
N GLY A 247 5.35 -0.59 11.70
CA GLY A 247 4.69 0.50 10.98
C GLY A 247 3.38 0.12 10.29
N LEU A 248 2.93 -1.13 10.37
CA LEU A 248 1.65 -1.56 9.77
C LEU A 248 0.43 -1.00 10.49
N TYR A 249 0.57 -0.62 11.76
CA TYR A 249 -0.56 -0.21 12.60
C TYR A 249 -1.31 1.00 12.03
N LEU A 250 -2.59 0.82 11.71
CA LEU A 250 -3.53 1.88 11.38
C LEU A 250 -4.23 2.40 12.66
N PRO A 251 -4.12 3.70 12.98
CA PRO A 251 -4.84 4.28 14.11
C PRO A 251 -6.35 4.01 14.06
N VAL A 252 -6.93 3.59 15.19
CA VAL A 252 -8.33 3.12 15.28
C VAL A 252 -9.31 4.21 15.69
N THR A 253 -8.81 5.36 16.18
CA THR A 253 -9.60 6.48 16.70
C THR A 253 -9.79 7.61 15.68
N THR A 254 -9.20 7.50 14.50
CA THR A 254 -9.29 8.49 13.41
C THR A 254 -10.30 8.07 12.35
N THR A 255 -10.69 8.99 11.48
CA THR A 255 -11.55 8.67 10.33
C THR A 255 -10.81 7.82 9.29
N PHE A 256 -11.57 7.15 8.42
CA PHE A 256 -11.08 6.20 7.41
C PHE A 256 -9.84 6.70 6.63
N ARG A 257 -9.91 7.92 6.08
CA ARG A 257 -8.84 8.52 5.26
C ARG A 257 -7.74 9.24 6.04
N VAL A 258 -7.85 9.30 7.36
CA VAL A 258 -6.91 10.03 8.22
C VAL A 258 -5.99 9.04 8.94
N CYS A 259 -6.41 7.79 9.11
CA CYS A 259 -5.60 6.75 9.74
C CYS A 259 -4.32 6.44 8.97
N ASP A 260 -4.42 6.29 7.66
CA ASP A 260 -3.30 6.02 6.73
C ASP A 260 -2.36 7.22 6.60
N ILE A 261 -2.90 8.45 6.55
CA ILE A 261 -2.10 9.69 6.54
C ILE A 261 -1.24 9.79 7.79
N TRP A 262 -1.84 9.70 8.99
CA TRP A 262 -1.09 9.80 10.24
C TRP A 262 -0.07 8.68 10.37
N ARG A 263 -0.47 7.45 10.05
CA ARG A 263 0.45 6.31 9.96
C ARG A 263 1.63 6.65 9.06
N GLY A 264 1.36 7.18 7.87
CA GLY A 264 2.39 7.51 6.90
C GLY A 264 3.48 8.41 7.46
N TYR A 265 3.11 9.42 8.25
CA TYR A 265 4.07 10.38 8.80
C TYR A 265 4.90 9.83 9.95
N TRP A 266 4.29 9.24 10.98
CA TRP A 266 5.06 8.77 12.12
C TRP A 266 5.92 7.55 11.76
N VAL A 267 5.44 6.69 10.84
CA VAL A 267 6.22 5.55 10.35
C VAL A 267 7.43 6.03 9.58
N GLN A 268 7.29 6.97 8.64
CA GLN A 268 8.43 7.52 7.89
C GLN A 268 9.49 8.08 8.84
N ARG A 269 9.10 8.84 9.86
CA ARG A 269 10.05 9.40 10.82
C ARG A 269 10.83 8.30 11.53
N LEU A 270 10.16 7.29 12.08
CA LEU A 270 10.82 6.21 12.82
C LEU A 270 11.61 5.25 11.91
N LEU A 271 11.24 5.16 10.63
CA LEU A 271 11.91 4.33 9.65
C LEU A 271 13.38 4.75 9.49
N TRP A 272 13.66 6.05 9.58
CA TRP A 272 15.02 6.59 9.53
C TRP A 272 15.89 6.11 10.69
N ASP A 273 15.32 5.93 11.89
CA ASP A 273 16.06 5.52 13.08
C ASP A 273 16.58 4.08 12.97
N ILE A 274 15.96 3.25 12.12
CA ILE A 274 16.44 1.90 11.78
C ILE A 274 17.21 1.85 10.44
N GLY A 275 17.52 3.02 9.86
CA GLY A 275 18.18 3.16 8.57
C GLY A 275 17.37 2.68 7.38
N GLY A 276 16.05 2.50 7.56
CA GLY A 276 15.10 2.12 6.52
C GLY A 276 14.71 3.31 5.65
N HIS A 277 14.25 3.01 4.44
CA HIS A 277 13.80 3.99 3.46
C HIS A 277 12.42 3.63 2.94
N LEU A 278 11.61 4.66 2.70
CA LEU A 278 10.37 4.56 1.92
C LEU A 278 10.75 4.69 0.44
N ILE A 279 10.39 3.68 -0.34
CA ILE A 279 10.60 3.68 -1.78
C ILE A 279 9.28 3.93 -2.49
N PHE A 280 9.26 4.79 -3.50
CA PHE A 280 8.17 4.89 -4.44
C PHE A 280 8.56 4.24 -5.77
N GLY A 281 7.69 3.41 -6.32
CA GLY A 281 7.87 2.84 -7.66
C GLY A 281 6.73 3.24 -8.60
N ARG A 282 6.92 2.97 -9.89
CA ARG A 282 5.92 3.15 -10.94
C ARG A 282 4.57 2.48 -10.60
N SER A 283 3.53 2.82 -11.36
CA SER A 283 2.24 2.15 -11.23
C SER A 283 2.38 0.64 -11.47
N THR A 284 1.70 -0.15 -10.63
CA THR A 284 1.60 -1.61 -10.76
C THR A 284 0.16 -2.11 -10.64
N VAL A 285 -0.78 -1.20 -10.38
CA VAL A 285 -2.21 -1.50 -10.26
C VAL A 285 -3.02 -0.44 -10.99
N GLU A 286 -4.19 -0.84 -11.45
CA GLU A 286 -5.24 0.07 -11.91
C GLU A 286 -6.35 0.09 -10.84
N GLN A 287 -6.76 1.29 -10.42
CA GLN A 287 -7.88 1.50 -9.48
C GLN A 287 -9.13 1.97 -10.22
#